data_AF-A0A6A1THY7-F1
#
_entry.id   AF-A0A6A1THY7-F1
#
_cell.length_a   1.000
_cell.length_b   1.000
_cell.length_c   1.000
_cell.angle_alpha   90.00
_cell.angle_beta   90.00
_cell.angle_gamma   90.00
#
_symmetry.space_group_name_H-M   'P 1'
#
loop_
_entity.id
_entity.type
_entity.pdbx_description
1 polymer ?
#
loop_
_entity_poly.entity_id
_entity_poly.type
_entity_poly.pdbx_seq_one_letter_code
_entity_poly.pdbx_strand_id
1 'polypeptide(L)'
;MAERAQQQMDVHFPNFHPAWIWTRKTNDGFFTVPRAMPVVMQIIDAQTKGQPAGHTLLCLWARSPDHPVITIENPATFAAEAGFIGERAVDTWRKRMRQLRDLLFIQTKPGASGEFHYILLVNPNAAVEWMRSHGKVQDILYGRFLDRLVEVGAYGEIEAVREIWQAEAAAAAAGASVIVPPPPPQEKENAA
;
A
#
# COMPACT_ATOMS: atom_id res chain seq x y z
N MET A 1 -5.58 12.24 22.27
CA MET A 1 -4.29 12.31 21.53
C MET A 1 -4.05 13.71 20.96
N ALA A 2 -4.91 14.21 20.05
CA ALA A 2 -4.72 15.52 19.42
C ALA A 2 -4.72 16.71 20.40
N GLU A 3 -5.60 16.73 21.40
CA GLU A 3 -5.64 17.78 22.42
C GLU A 3 -4.36 17.85 23.26
N ARG A 4 -3.83 16.68 23.66
CA ARG A 4 -2.54 16.60 24.35
C ARG A 4 -1.40 17.12 23.46
N ALA A 5 -1.39 16.79 22.18
CA ALA A 5 -0.38 17.29 21.25
C ALA A 5 -0.48 18.81 21.05
N GLN A 6 -1.70 19.37 21.00
CA GLN A 6 -1.91 20.82 20.97
C GLN A 6 -1.33 21.51 22.22
N GLN A 7 -1.64 20.99 23.42
CA GLN A 7 -1.08 21.51 24.67
C GLN A 7 0.46 21.48 24.68
N GLN A 8 1.05 20.38 24.19
CA GLN A 8 2.51 20.28 24.06
C GLN A 8 3.06 21.30 23.06
N MET A 9 2.34 21.56 21.96
CA MET A 9 2.73 22.58 20.99
C MET A 9 2.68 23.98 21.62
N ASP A 10 1.64 24.30 22.38
CA ASP A 10 1.48 25.59 23.04
C ASP A 10 2.58 25.84 24.08
N VAL A 11 3.00 24.80 24.82
CA VAL A 11 4.07 24.89 25.83
C VAL A 11 5.45 25.00 25.21
N HIS A 12 5.76 24.17 24.21
CA HIS A 12 7.13 24.08 23.66
C HIS A 12 7.37 25.03 22.48
N PHE A 13 6.33 25.47 21.78
CA PHE A 13 6.41 26.31 20.57
C PHE A 13 5.43 27.50 20.60
N PRO A 14 5.37 28.30 21.68
CA PRO A 14 4.28 29.26 21.94
C PRO A 14 4.14 30.39 20.91
N ASN A 15 5.21 30.75 20.20
CA ASN A 15 5.22 31.89 19.26
C ASN A 15 5.40 31.46 17.80
N PHE A 16 5.11 30.19 17.48
CA PHE A 16 5.28 29.69 16.11
C PHE A 16 4.12 30.17 15.22
N HIS A 17 4.46 30.81 14.10
CA HIS A 17 3.45 31.47 13.27
C HIS A 17 2.53 30.42 12.59
N PRO A 18 1.18 30.55 12.66
CA PRO A 18 0.25 29.54 12.15
C PRO A 18 0.42 29.18 10.67
N ALA A 19 0.85 30.13 9.83
CA ALA A 19 1.13 29.86 8.41
C ALA A 19 2.24 28.81 8.17
N TRP A 20 3.06 28.49 9.18
CA TRP A 20 4.10 27.47 9.12
C TRP A 20 3.63 26.11 9.67
N ILE A 21 2.39 26.03 10.15
CA ILE A 21 1.80 24.84 10.75
C ILE A 21 0.84 24.23 9.75
N TRP A 22 1.07 22.96 9.41
CA TRP A 22 0.21 22.22 8.49
C TRP A 22 -0.72 21.29 9.30
N THR A 23 -2.03 21.54 9.28
CA THR A 23 -3.03 20.68 9.94
C THR A 23 -4.19 20.32 9.01
N ARG A 24 -4.75 19.12 9.18
CA ARG A 24 -5.89 18.63 8.37
C ARG A 24 -7.16 19.46 8.53
N LYS A 25 -7.25 20.31 9.57
CA LYS A 25 -8.40 21.19 9.81
C LYS A 25 -8.31 22.52 9.04
N THR A 26 -7.10 22.97 8.71
CA THR A 26 -6.83 24.33 8.20
C THR A 26 -6.16 24.36 6.84
N ASN A 27 -5.67 23.22 6.36
CA ASN A 27 -4.94 23.13 5.11
C ASN A 27 -5.41 21.92 4.32
N ASP A 28 -5.20 22.00 3.01
CA ASP A 28 -5.56 20.95 2.05
C ASP A 28 -4.38 20.02 1.74
N GLY A 29 -4.62 19.00 0.91
CA GLY A 29 -3.58 18.09 0.41
C GLY A 29 -3.21 16.96 1.37
N PHE A 30 -4.10 16.57 2.28
CA PHE A 30 -3.93 15.40 3.13
C PHE A 30 -4.46 14.13 2.46
N PHE A 31 -3.79 13.01 2.70
CA PHE A 31 -4.31 11.67 2.43
C PHE A 31 -4.24 10.83 3.70
N THR A 32 -5.07 9.79 3.78
CA THR A 32 -5.06 8.88 4.92
C THR A 32 -4.14 7.69 4.63
N VAL A 33 -3.17 7.44 5.51
CA VAL A 33 -2.22 6.33 5.37
C VAL A 33 -2.23 5.42 6.61
N PRO A 34 -2.09 4.10 6.45
CA PRO A 34 -1.96 3.18 7.57
C PRO A 34 -0.80 3.56 8.51
N ARG A 35 -1.04 3.59 9.83
CA ARG A 35 -0.03 3.99 10.82
C ARG A 35 1.16 3.02 10.96
N ALA A 36 1.04 1.82 10.38
CA ALA A 36 2.11 0.84 10.25
C ALA A 36 2.99 1.05 9.02
N MET A 37 2.62 1.96 8.10
CA MET A 37 3.32 2.20 6.84
C MET A 37 4.84 2.42 6.99
N PRO A 38 5.36 3.16 8.00
CA PRO A 38 6.80 3.31 8.16
C PRO A 38 7.55 1.98 8.40
N VAL A 39 6.94 1.04 9.12
CA VAL A 39 7.53 -0.30 9.35
C VAL A 39 7.38 -1.18 8.10
N VAL A 40 6.24 -1.09 7.42
CA VAL A 40 6.00 -1.76 6.13
C VAL A 40 7.06 -1.35 5.11
N MET A 41 7.37 -0.06 4.98
CA MET A 41 8.40 0.44 4.08
C MET A 41 9.79 -0.13 4.41
N GLN A 42 10.14 -0.23 5.70
CA GLN A 42 11.40 -0.86 6.12
C GLN A 42 11.47 -2.34 5.72
N ILE A 43 10.36 -3.08 5.84
CA ILE A 43 10.27 -4.49 5.42
C ILE A 43 10.45 -4.62 3.91
N ILE A 44 9.80 -3.75 3.13
CA ILE A 44 9.96 -3.71 1.67
C ILE A 44 11.43 -3.48 1.31
N ASP A 45 12.04 -2.44 1.88
CA ASP A 45 13.41 -2.04 1.52
C ASP A 45 14.46 -3.09 1.95
N ALA A 46 14.22 -3.79 3.07
CA ALA A 46 15.05 -4.92 3.49
C ALA A 46 14.97 -6.10 2.49
N GLN A 47 13.80 -6.31 1.88
CA GLN A 47 13.58 -7.36 0.89
C GLN A 47 14.07 -6.95 -0.52
N THR A 48 14.02 -5.67 -0.87
CA THR A 48 14.46 -5.13 -2.17
C THR A 48 15.89 -4.55 -2.10
N LYS A 49 16.83 -5.35 -1.59
CA LYS A 49 18.23 -4.94 -1.32
C LYS A 49 18.86 -4.13 -2.45
N GLY A 50 19.40 -2.95 -2.09
CA GLY A 50 20.05 -2.02 -3.03
C GLY A 50 19.11 -1.34 -4.02
N GLN A 51 17.81 -1.60 -3.93
CA GLN A 51 16.76 -1.13 -4.83
C GLN A 51 15.49 -0.83 -3.99
N PRO A 52 15.55 0.08 -3.00
CA PRO A 52 14.44 0.35 -2.08
C PRO A 52 13.18 0.76 -2.83
N ALA A 53 12.04 0.18 -2.45
CA ALA A 53 10.74 0.37 -3.09
C ALA A 53 9.66 0.91 -2.14
N GLY A 54 9.94 1.01 -0.84
CA GLY A 54 8.98 1.50 0.15
C GLY A 54 8.54 2.94 -0.12
N HIS A 55 9.46 3.82 -0.53
CA HIS A 55 9.11 5.19 -0.90
C HIS A 55 8.21 5.24 -2.15
N THR A 56 8.45 4.39 -3.15
CA THR A 56 7.57 4.28 -4.33
C THR A 56 6.15 3.88 -3.94
N LEU A 57 5.99 2.96 -2.97
CA LEU A 57 4.67 2.62 -2.44
C LEU A 57 4.01 3.83 -1.76
N LEU A 58 4.74 4.57 -0.93
CA LEU A 58 4.21 5.76 -0.26
C LEU A 58 3.73 6.82 -1.27
N CYS A 59 4.46 7.03 -2.37
CA CYS A 59 4.04 7.94 -3.44
C CYS A 59 2.74 7.52 -4.11
N LEU A 60 2.49 6.20 -4.27
CA LEU A 60 1.19 5.73 -4.76
C LEU A 60 0.07 6.07 -3.78
N TRP A 61 0.28 5.81 -2.48
CA TRP A 61 -0.70 6.16 -1.44
C TRP A 61 -0.98 7.67 -1.39
N ALA A 62 0.05 8.51 -1.53
CA ALA A 62 -0.11 9.96 -1.55
C ALA A 62 -0.96 10.47 -2.73
N ARG A 63 -1.08 9.67 -3.81
CA ARG A 63 -1.93 9.95 -4.96
C ARG A 63 -3.29 9.25 -4.93
N SER A 64 -3.53 8.37 -3.96
CA SER A 64 -4.81 7.69 -3.81
C SER A 64 -5.84 8.67 -3.24
N PRO A 65 -6.98 8.90 -3.92
CA PRO A 65 -8.04 9.78 -3.43
C PRO A 65 -8.89 9.06 -2.38
N ASP A 66 -8.28 8.67 -1.24
CA ASP A 66 -8.88 7.82 -0.20
C ASP A 66 -9.57 6.55 -0.78
N HIS A 67 -9.09 6.07 -1.95
CA HIS A 67 -9.64 4.92 -2.67
C HIS A 67 -8.50 4.01 -3.16
N PRO A 68 -8.56 2.69 -2.95
CA PRO A 68 -7.40 1.82 -3.19
C PRO A 68 -7.05 1.64 -4.67
N VAL A 69 -7.91 2.03 -5.60
CA VAL A 69 -7.62 1.99 -7.05
C VAL A 69 -7.05 3.33 -7.53
N ILE A 70 -5.94 3.26 -8.26
CA ILE A 70 -5.26 4.39 -8.90
C ILE A 70 -5.17 4.13 -10.41
N THR A 71 -5.41 5.18 -11.20
CA THR A 71 -5.11 5.19 -12.63
C THR A 71 -3.85 6.03 -12.88
N ILE A 72 -2.84 5.43 -13.49
CA ILE A 72 -1.60 6.10 -13.89
C ILE A 72 -1.67 6.41 -15.37
N GLU A 73 -1.90 7.65 -15.72
CA GLU A 73 -1.87 8.09 -17.13
C GLU A 73 -0.46 8.49 -17.57
N ASN A 74 0.31 9.12 -16.67
CA ASN A 74 1.67 9.56 -16.94
C ASN A 74 2.67 8.97 -15.94
N PRO A 75 3.36 7.87 -16.29
CA PRO A 75 4.40 7.25 -15.46
C PRO A 75 5.55 8.19 -15.07
N ALA A 76 5.86 9.20 -15.89
CA ALA A 76 6.95 10.13 -15.60
C ALA A 76 6.67 10.97 -14.34
N THR A 77 5.42 11.36 -14.11
CA THR A 77 5.03 12.13 -12.91
C THR A 77 5.19 11.31 -11.63
N PHE A 78 4.89 10.01 -11.68
CA PHE A 78 5.09 9.10 -10.55
C PHE A 78 6.56 8.80 -10.30
N ALA A 79 7.34 8.63 -11.38
CA ALA A 79 8.78 8.44 -11.26
C ALA A 79 9.48 9.66 -10.62
N ALA A 80 9.11 10.86 -11.05
CA ALA A 80 9.65 12.11 -10.52
C ALA A 80 9.33 12.30 -9.03
N GLU A 81 8.07 12.05 -8.63
CA GLU A 81 7.67 12.17 -7.22
C GLU A 81 8.28 11.11 -6.30
N ALA A 82 8.57 9.93 -6.84
CA ALA A 82 9.35 8.91 -6.12
C ALA A 82 10.85 9.24 -6.06
N GLY A 83 11.27 10.41 -6.56
CA GLY A 83 12.64 10.91 -6.50
C GLY A 83 13.56 10.36 -7.59
N PHE A 84 13.03 9.69 -8.61
CA PHE A 84 13.85 9.20 -9.73
C PHE A 84 14.07 10.31 -10.76
N ILE A 85 15.34 10.50 -11.14
CA ILE A 85 15.78 11.55 -12.07
C ILE A 85 16.55 10.96 -13.26
N GLY A 86 16.68 11.76 -14.32
CA GLY A 86 17.43 11.41 -15.53
C GLY A 86 16.66 10.53 -16.52
N GLU A 87 17.31 10.18 -17.62
CA GLU A 87 16.69 9.48 -18.77
C GLU A 87 16.08 8.12 -18.41
N ARG A 88 16.60 7.48 -17.35
CA ARG A 88 16.15 6.16 -16.89
C ARG A 88 15.19 6.22 -15.69
N ALA A 89 14.65 7.40 -15.36
CA ALA A 89 13.77 7.57 -14.20
C ALA A 89 12.55 6.64 -14.26
N VAL A 90 11.83 6.65 -15.39
CA VAL A 90 10.63 5.82 -15.59
C VAL A 90 10.97 4.33 -15.56
N ASP A 91 12.08 3.91 -16.16
CA ASP A 91 12.51 2.51 -16.14
C ASP A 91 12.89 2.05 -14.72
N THR A 92 13.55 2.91 -13.96
CA THR A 92 13.91 2.64 -12.55
C THR A 92 12.64 2.53 -11.71
N TRP A 93 11.70 3.45 -11.89
CA TRP A 93 10.40 3.42 -11.24
C TRP A 93 9.63 2.13 -11.58
N ARG A 94 9.55 1.73 -12.87
CA ARG A 94 8.91 0.48 -13.31
C ARG A 94 9.53 -0.75 -12.64
N LYS A 95 10.85 -0.77 -12.42
CA LYS A 95 11.50 -1.85 -11.66
C LYS A 95 11.00 -1.91 -10.21
N ARG A 96 10.82 -0.77 -9.54
CA ARG A 96 10.21 -0.70 -8.19
C ARG A 96 8.77 -1.17 -8.18
N MET A 97 7.98 -0.73 -9.16
CA MET A 97 6.60 -1.17 -9.31
C MET A 97 6.48 -2.69 -9.48
N ARG A 98 7.36 -3.32 -10.28
CA ARG A 98 7.43 -4.79 -10.37
C ARG A 98 7.75 -5.43 -9.02
N GLN A 99 8.73 -4.90 -8.28
CA GLN A 99 9.05 -5.41 -6.94
C GLN A 99 7.85 -5.30 -5.98
N LEU A 100 7.13 -4.18 -5.99
CA LEU A 100 5.93 -4.00 -5.16
C LEU A 100 4.82 -4.99 -5.53
N ARG A 101 4.65 -5.28 -6.81
CA ARG A 101 3.70 -6.31 -7.29
C ARG A 101 4.10 -7.70 -6.83
N ASP A 102 5.38 -8.05 -6.97
CA ASP A 102 5.93 -9.37 -6.59
C ASP A 102 5.93 -9.60 -5.07
N LEU A 103 5.82 -8.52 -4.29
CA LEU A 103 5.66 -8.51 -2.84
C LEU A 103 4.20 -8.33 -2.39
N LEU A 104 3.24 -8.38 -3.31
CA LEU A 104 1.80 -8.28 -3.05
C LEU A 104 1.34 -6.93 -2.45
N PHE A 105 2.13 -5.87 -2.56
CA PHE A 105 1.68 -4.52 -2.13
C PHE A 105 0.78 -3.85 -3.16
N ILE A 106 0.88 -4.26 -4.42
CA ILE A 106 0.02 -3.78 -5.50
C ILE A 106 -0.45 -4.93 -6.39
N GLN A 107 -1.66 -4.80 -6.91
CA GLN A 107 -2.14 -5.56 -8.06
C GLN A 107 -2.21 -4.62 -9.26
N THR A 108 -1.96 -5.15 -10.46
CA THR A 108 -1.80 -4.32 -11.66
C THR A 108 -2.60 -4.88 -12.81
N LYS A 109 -3.27 -4.00 -13.57
CA LYS A 109 -3.94 -4.35 -14.81
C LYS A 109 -3.47 -3.39 -15.92
N PRO A 110 -3.08 -3.91 -17.10
CA PRO A 110 -2.59 -3.09 -18.19
C PRO A 110 -3.70 -2.18 -18.76
N GLY A 111 -3.28 -1.09 -19.39
CA GLY A 111 -4.16 -0.14 -20.08
C GLY A 111 -3.36 0.83 -20.96
N ALA A 112 -3.90 2.02 -21.20
CA ALA A 112 -3.37 2.95 -22.19
C ALA A 112 -1.91 3.39 -21.95
N SER A 113 -1.48 3.46 -20.69
CA SER A 113 -0.11 3.88 -20.31
C SER A 113 0.85 2.71 -20.03
N GLY A 114 0.43 1.47 -20.31
CA GLY A 114 1.24 0.25 -20.14
C GLY A 114 0.81 -0.64 -18.99
N GLU A 115 1.74 -1.48 -18.50
CA GLU A 115 1.45 -2.55 -17.51
C GLU A 115 0.94 -2.04 -16.15
N PHE A 116 1.25 -0.78 -15.80
CA PHE A 116 0.89 -0.15 -14.53
C PHE A 116 -0.23 0.88 -14.66
N HIS A 117 -1.05 0.82 -15.71
CA HIS A 117 -2.10 1.80 -15.94
C HIS A 117 -3.17 1.77 -14.84
N TYR A 118 -3.66 0.59 -14.48
CA TYR A 118 -4.56 0.42 -13.34
C TYR A 118 -3.83 -0.29 -12.22
N ILE A 119 -3.87 0.31 -11.03
CA ILE A 119 -3.25 -0.25 -9.83
C ILE A 119 -4.31 -0.37 -8.75
N LEU A 120 -4.35 -1.52 -8.09
CA LEU A 120 -5.03 -1.69 -6.82
C LEU A 120 -3.97 -1.75 -5.71
N LEU A 121 -4.04 -0.81 -4.79
CA LEU A 121 -3.29 -0.81 -3.54
C LEU A 121 -3.84 -1.92 -2.65
N VAL A 122 -2.98 -2.88 -2.31
CA VAL A 122 -3.34 -3.96 -1.40
C VAL A 122 -3.20 -3.46 0.03
N ASN A 123 -4.00 -4.01 0.95
CA ASN A 123 -3.82 -3.79 2.38
C ASN A 123 -2.36 -4.10 2.76
N PRO A 124 -1.58 -3.09 3.20
CA PRO A 124 -0.15 -3.28 3.43
C PRO A 124 0.14 -4.21 4.61
N ASN A 125 -0.78 -4.32 5.57
CA ASN A 125 -0.62 -5.25 6.69
C ASN A 125 -0.79 -6.70 6.22
N ALA A 126 -1.80 -6.95 5.38
CA ALA A 126 -2.02 -8.25 4.75
C ALA A 126 -0.85 -8.66 3.84
N ALA A 127 -0.29 -7.72 3.09
CA ALA A 127 0.89 -7.96 2.25
C ALA A 127 2.11 -8.37 3.08
N VAL A 128 2.35 -7.74 4.24
CA VAL A 128 3.43 -8.15 5.16
C VAL A 128 3.17 -9.55 5.72
N GLU A 129 1.93 -9.88 6.10
CA GLU A 129 1.60 -11.23 6.57
C GLU A 129 1.84 -12.29 5.49
N TRP A 130 1.47 -11.98 4.24
CA TRP A 130 1.76 -12.83 3.09
C TRP A 130 3.28 -12.98 2.89
N MET A 131 4.05 -11.89 2.96
CA MET A 131 5.50 -11.99 2.88
C MET A 131 6.08 -12.87 3.99
N ARG A 132 5.52 -12.81 5.20
CA ARG A 132 5.95 -13.62 6.34
C ARG A 132 5.72 -15.11 6.07
N SER A 133 4.54 -15.49 5.56
CA SER A 133 4.25 -16.88 5.21
C SER A 133 5.15 -17.43 4.09
N HIS A 134 5.75 -16.55 3.29
CA HIS A 134 6.69 -16.90 2.23
C HIS A 134 8.18 -16.77 2.63
N GLY A 135 8.48 -16.58 3.91
CA GLY A 135 9.87 -16.45 4.39
C GLY A 135 10.60 -15.20 3.90
N LYS A 136 9.86 -14.17 3.46
CA LYS A 136 10.40 -12.91 2.92
C LYS A 136 10.52 -11.79 3.98
N VAL A 137 10.32 -12.09 5.26
CA VAL A 137 10.40 -11.11 6.36
C VAL A 137 11.27 -11.67 7.48
N GLN A 138 12.28 -10.90 7.88
CA GLN A 138 13.14 -11.22 9.01
C GLN A 138 12.38 -11.15 10.34
N ASP A 139 12.70 -12.04 11.30
CA ASP A 139 12.01 -12.12 12.59
C ASP A 139 12.01 -10.80 13.35
N ILE A 140 13.14 -10.10 13.38
CA ILE A 140 13.29 -8.81 14.08
C ILE A 140 12.35 -7.75 13.48
N LEU A 141 12.24 -7.68 12.16
CA LEU A 141 11.38 -6.72 11.49
C LEU A 141 9.90 -7.08 11.65
N TYR A 142 9.60 -8.39 11.61
CA TYR A 142 8.24 -8.87 11.83
C TYR A 142 7.76 -8.61 13.27
N GLY A 143 8.61 -8.83 14.28
CA GLY A 143 8.30 -8.49 15.67
C GLY A 143 7.96 -7.00 15.84
N ARG A 144 8.80 -6.11 15.30
CA ARG A 144 8.53 -4.65 15.30
C ARG A 144 7.22 -4.30 14.60
N PHE A 145 6.88 -5.01 13.53
CA PHE A 145 5.62 -4.82 12.81
C PHE A 145 4.43 -5.23 13.68
N LEU A 146 4.47 -6.39 14.34
CA LEU A 146 3.42 -6.82 15.25
C LEU A 146 3.24 -5.86 16.43
N ASP A 147 4.33 -5.43 17.06
CA ASP A 147 4.29 -4.45 18.16
C ASP A 147 3.57 -3.17 17.70
N ARG A 148 3.90 -2.68 16.51
CA ARG A 148 3.26 -1.49 15.93
C ARG A 148 1.78 -1.71 15.65
N LEU A 149 1.38 -2.89 15.17
CA LEU A 149 -0.04 -3.20 14.93
C LEU A 149 -0.84 -3.22 16.22
N VAL A 150 -0.31 -3.82 17.28
CA VAL A 150 -0.95 -3.82 18.61
C VAL A 150 -1.08 -2.39 19.13
N GLU A 151 -0.01 -1.60 19.06
CA GLU A 151 0.01 -0.20 19.53
C GLU A 151 -1.08 0.66 18.86
N VAL A 152 -1.31 0.46 17.56
CA VAL A 152 -2.26 1.26 16.78
C VAL A 152 -3.65 0.62 16.67
N GLY A 153 -3.87 -0.54 17.28
CA GLY A 153 -5.14 -1.28 17.25
C GLY A 153 -5.46 -1.91 15.90
N ALA A 154 -4.46 -2.21 15.06
CA ALA A 154 -4.62 -2.78 13.73
C ALA A 154 -4.28 -4.29 13.67
N TYR A 155 -4.17 -4.97 14.81
CA TYR A 155 -3.84 -6.40 14.86
C TYR A 155 -4.93 -7.28 14.20
N GLY A 156 -6.20 -6.88 14.29
CA GLY A 156 -7.32 -7.61 13.68
C GLY A 156 -7.22 -7.75 12.15
N GLU A 157 -6.46 -6.87 11.48
CA GLU A 157 -6.16 -7.00 10.05
C GLU A 157 -5.40 -8.29 9.73
N ILE A 158 -4.54 -8.76 10.65
CA ILE A 158 -3.77 -10.00 10.51
C ILE A 158 -4.63 -11.21 10.81
N GLU A 159 -5.49 -11.11 11.82
CA GLU A 159 -6.43 -12.17 12.18
C GLU A 159 -7.37 -12.46 11.00
N ALA A 160 -7.94 -11.42 10.38
CA ALA A 160 -8.81 -11.56 9.22
C ALA A 160 -8.12 -12.30 8.05
N VAL A 161 -6.85 -12.00 7.77
CA VAL A 161 -6.09 -12.69 6.70
C VAL A 161 -5.86 -14.16 7.04
N ARG A 162 -5.53 -14.45 8.30
CA ARG A 162 -5.30 -15.83 8.76
C ARG A 162 -6.60 -16.65 8.74
N GLU A 163 -7.72 -16.05 9.10
CA GLU A 163 -9.05 -16.69 9.02
C GLU A 163 -9.39 -17.07 7.58
N ILE A 164 -9.15 -16.17 6.61
CA ILE A 164 -9.34 -16.47 5.19
C ILE A 164 -8.48 -17.66 4.77
N TRP A 165 -7.19 -17.68 5.10
CA TRP A 165 -6.31 -18.79 4.74
C TRP A 165 -6.71 -20.11 5.41
N GLN A 166 -7.18 -20.07 6.66
CA GLN A 166 -7.69 -21.26 7.35
C GLN A 166 -8.95 -21.78 6.67
N ALA A 167 -9.88 -20.91 6.29
CA ALA A 167 -11.08 -21.27 5.54
C ALA A 167 -10.74 -21.86 4.16
N GLU A 168 -9.81 -21.25 3.42
CA GLU A 168 -9.32 -21.75 2.14
C GLU A 168 -8.66 -23.13 2.27
N ALA A 169 -7.81 -23.33 3.29
CA ALA A 169 -7.17 -24.61 3.57
C ALA A 169 -8.19 -25.69 3.94
N ALA A 170 -9.21 -25.35 4.74
CA ALA A 170 -10.29 -26.26 5.09
C ALA A 170 -11.13 -26.64 3.87
N ALA A 171 -11.46 -25.68 2.99
CA ALA A 171 -12.19 -25.92 1.75
C ALA A 171 -11.39 -26.81 0.77
N ALA A 172 -10.09 -26.55 0.63
CA ALA A 172 -9.18 -27.36 -0.18
C ALA A 172 -9.07 -28.80 0.35
N ALA A 173 -8.96 -28.98 1.67
CA ALA A 173 -8.95 -30.29 2.32
C ALA A 173 -10.29 -31.04 2.17
N ALA A 174 -11.40 -30.32 2.07
CA ALA A 174 -12.74 -30.87 1.83
C ALA A 174 -13.05 -31.13 0.35
N GLY A 175 -12.13 -30.84 -0.58
CA GLY A 175 -12.32 -31.06 -2.02
C GLY A 175 -13.29 -30.09 -2.69
N ALA A 176 -13.64 -28.97 -2.05
CA ALA A 176 -14.52 -27.95 -2.62
C ALA A 176 -13.71 -26.92 -3.42
N SER A 177 -13.79 -26.97 -4.75
CA SER A 177 -13.28 -25.87 -5.57
C SER A 177 -14.21 -24.66 -5.42
N VAL A 178 -13.66 -23.53 -5.00
CA VAL A 178 -14.41 -22.27 -5.01
C VAL A 178 -14.54 -21.84 -6.47
N ILE A 179 -15.72 -22.08 -7.02
CA ILE A 179 -16.17 -21.53 -8.30
C ILE A 179 -16.24 -20.01 -8.12
N VAL A 180 -15.27 -19.27 -8.68
CA VAL A 180 -15.48 -17.86 -9.02
C VAL A 180 -16.56 -17.84 -10.10
N PRO A 181 -17.68 -17.10 -9.93
CA PRO A 181 -18.74 -17.09 -10.92
C PRO A 181 -18.19 -16.54 -12.25
N PRO A 182 -18.53 -17.16 -13.40
CA PRO A 182 -18.15 -16.62 -14.69
C PRO A 182 -18.80 -15.24 -14.89
N PRO A 183 -18.16 -14.33 -15.65
CA PRO A 183 -18.77 -13.05 -15.98
C PRO A 183 -20.11 -13.28 -16.71
N PRO A 184 -21.10 -12.38 -16.53
CA PRO A 184 -22.41 -12.53 -17.13
C PRO A 184 -22.30 -12.66 -18.67
N PRO A 185 -23.20 -13.43 -19.31
CA PRO A 185 -23.18 -13.62 -20.75
C PRO A 185 -23.22 -12.29 -21.48
N GLN A 186 -22.32 -12.09 -22.44
CA GLN A 186 -22.47 -11.02 -23.43
C GLN A 186 -23.72 -11.34 -24.25
N GLU A 187 -24.77 -10.55 -24.07
CA GLU A 187 -25.92 -10.55 -24.97
C GLU A 187 -25.41 -10.25 -26.38
N LYS A 188 -25.55 -11.24 -27.25
CA LYS A 188 -25.41 -11.04 -28.69
C LYS A 188 -26.62 -10.23 -29.14
N GLU A 189 -26.44 -8.93 -29.30
CA GLU A 189 -27.33 -8.10 -30.08
C GLU A 189 -27.23 -8.54 -31.55
N ASN A 190 -28.09 -9.49 -31.92
CA ASN A 190 -28.41 -9.82 -33.31
C ASN A 190 -29.83 -9.33 -33.57
N ALA A 191 -29.99 -8.24 -34.32
CA ALA A 191 -31.16 -8.04 -35.17
C ALA A 191 -30.89 -6.99 -36.27
N ALA A 192 -31.01 -7.47 -37.51
CA ALA A 192 -31.30 -6.75 -38.76
C ALA A 192 -30.21 -5.86 -39.39
#